data_AF-A0A959Z083-F1
#
_entry.id   AF-A0A959Z083-F1
#
_cell.length_a   1.000
_cell.length_b   1.000
_cell.length_c   1.000
_cell.angle_alpha   90.00
_cell.angle_beta   90.00
_cell.angle_gamma   90.00
#
_symmetry.space_group_name_H-M   'P 1'
#
loop_
_entity.id
_entity.type
_entity.pdbx_description
1 polymer ?
#
loop_
_entity_poly.entity_id
_entity_poly.type
_entity_poly.pdbx_seq_one_letter_code
_entity_poly.pdbx_strand_id
1 'polypeptide(L)'
;GPMLLTLSSFLIVVNAMLFLFNLIPAFPMDGGRILRSLLAMAMPRTRATRIAANIGRLFALGFMAYGLFNGQPFLVLIGVFVLLAASGEARLVSTQAALHGIPASRVMRTLFWRMDAGATVQQA
;
A
#
# COMPACT_ATOMS: atom_id res chain seq x y z
N GLY A 1 -28.29 28.18 -19.58
CA GLY A 1 -29.45 27.29 -19.39
C GLY A 1 -29.32 26.57 -18.05
N PRO A 2 -30.43 26.38 -17.30
CA PRO A 2 -30.41 25.81 -15.94
C PRO A 2 -29.75 24.43 -15.87
N MET A 3 -29.82 23.64 -16.96
CA MET A 3 -29.18 22.33 -17.07
C MET A 3 -27.66 22.32 -16.84
N LEU A 4 -26.93 23.35 -17.31
CA LEU A 4 -25.48 23.45 -17.11
C LEU A 4 -25.12 23.70 -15.64
N LEU A 5 -25.95 24.47 -14.93
CA LEU A 5 -25.77 24.74 -13.50
C LEU A 5 -26.08 23.49 -12.66
N THR A 6 -27.13 22.74 -13.02
CA THR A 6 -27.45 21.48 -12.32
C THR A 6 -26.35 20.43 -12.49
N LEU A 7 -25.80 20.30 -13.71
CA LEU A 7 -24.70 19.37 -13.99
C LEU A 7 -23.42 19.76 -13.25
N SER A 8 -23.06 21.04 -13.23
CA SER A 8 -21.87 21.49 -12.51
C SER A 8 -22.01 21.32 -10.99
N SER A 9 -23.17 21.65 -10.42
CA SER A 9 -23.45 21.40 -9.00
C SER A 9 -23.35 19.91 -8.65
N PHE A 10 -23.90 19.02 -9.48
CA PHE A 10 -23.78 17.57 -9.28
C PHE A 10 -22.33 17.11 -9.29
N LEU A 11 -21.54 17.55 -10.28
CA LEU A 11 -20.12 17.22 -10.37
C LEU A 11 -19.33 17.74 -9.16
N ILE A 12 -19.62 18.94 -8.67
CA ILE A 12 -18.99 19.51 -7.49
C ILE A 12 -19.26 18.64 -6.26
N VAL A 13 -20.52 18.23 -6.05
CA VAL A 13 -20.90 17.38 -4.91
C VAL A 13 -20.20 16.02 -4.99
N VAL A 14 -20.18 15.38 -6.16
CA VAL A 14 -19.52 14.08 -6.34
C VAL A 14 -18.01 14.19 -6.11
N ASN A 15 -17.35 15.21 -6.66
CA ASN A 15 -15.92 15.42 -6.45
C ASN A 15 -15.59 15.76 -5.00
N ALA A 16 -16.42 16.55 -4.32
CA ALA A 16 -16.25 16.85 -2.90
C ALA A 16 -16.39 15.58 -2.05
N MET A 17 -17.36 14.72 -2.36
CA MET A 17 -17.50 13.42 -1.70
C MET A 17 -16.28 12.53 -1.97
N LEU A 18 -15.82 12.40 -3.22
CA LEU A 18 -14.62 11.64 -3.57
C LEU A 18 -13.38 12.18 -2.85
N PHE A 19 -13.24 13.49 -2.74
CA PHE A 19 -12.18 14.14 -1.98
C PHE A 19 -12.23 13.73 -0.51
N LEU A 20 -13.38 13.87 0.15
CA LEU A 20 -13.56 13.49 1.55
C LEU A 20 -13.28 12.00 1.79
N PHE A 21 -13.78 11.13 0.91
CA PHE A 21 -13.49 9.70 0.97
C PHE A 21 -12.00 9.41 0.79
N ASN A 22 -11.31 10.11 -0.12
CA ASN A 22 -9.87 9.94 -0.31
C ASN A 22 -9.04 10.42 0.88
N LEU A 23 -9.56 11.31 1.73
CA LEU A 23 -8.85 11.78 2.93
C LEU A 23 -8.93 10.79 4.10
N ILE A 24 -9.79 9.76 4.04
CA ILE A 24 -9.90 8.75 5.09
C ILE A 24 -8.55 8.01 5.22
N PRO A 25 -7.99 7.87 6.44
CA PRO A 25 -6.68 7.27 6.67
C PRO A 25 -6.71 5.74 6.60
N ALA A 26 -7.11 5.19 5.45
CA ALA A 26 -7.17 3.77 5.16
C ALA A 26 -6.59 3.47 3.79
N PHE A 27 -5.84 2.39 3.64
CA PHE A 27 -5.45 1.91 2.31
C PHE A 27 -6.66 1.32 1.58
N PRO A 28 -6.84 1.57 0.27
CA PRO A 28 -5.88 2.14 -0.69
C PRO A 28 -6.06 3.65 -0.94
N MET A 29 -6.85 4.34 -0.11
CA MET A 29 -7.17 5.76 -0.26
C MET A 29 -5.93 6.63 -0.06
N ASP A 30 -5.89 7.80 -0.70
CA ASP A 30 -4.73 8.69 -0.63
C ASP A 30 -4.39 9.11 0.81
N GLY A 31 -5.40 9.23 1.67
CA GLY A 31 -5.27 9.50 3.10
C GLY A 31 -4.45 8.46 3.85
N GLY A 32 -4.52 7.18 3.46
CA GLY A 32 -3.65 6.13 4.01
C GLY A 32 -2.18 6.32 3.61
N ARG A 33 -1.93 6.82 2.40
CA ARG A 33 -0.58 7.13 1.90
C ARG A 33 -0.01 8.38 2.58
N ILE A 34 -0.85 9.40 2.78
CA ILE A 34 -0.51 10.63 3.52
C ILE A 34 -0.20 10.30 4.97
N LEU A 35 -1.05 9.51 5.63
CA LEU A 35 -0.80 9.07 7.00
C LEU A 35 0.53 8.32 7.08
N ARG A 36 0.79 7.39 6.15
CA ARG A 36 2.07 6.67 6.08
C ARG A 36 3.26 7.62 5.90
N SER A 37 3.18 8.64 5.04
CA SER A 37 4.31 9.56 4.82
C SER A 37 4.58 10.41 6.05
N LEU A 38 3.53 10.91 6.72
CA LEU A 38 3.65 11.64 7.98
C LEU A 38 4.30 10.77 9.07
N LEU A 39 3.85 9.53 9.23
CA LEU A 39 4.47 8.61 10.18
C LEU A 39 5.93 8.30 9.80
N ALA A 40 6.22 8.14 8.51
CA ALA A 40 7.57 7.82 8.03
C ALA A 40 8.59 8.96 8.27
N MET A 41 8.15 10.18 8.58
CA MET A 41 9.04 11.26 9.04
C MET A 41 9.58 11.00 10.44
N ALA A 42 8.83 10.31 11.30
CA ALA A 42 9.19 10.04 12.68
C ALA A 42 9.68 8.61 12.94
N MET A 43 9.46 7.67 12.01
CA MET A 43 9.81 6.26 12.20
C MET A 43 10.16 5.54 10.89
N PRO A 44 10.80 4.36 10.93
CA PRO A 44 11.12 3.60 9.73
C PRO A 44 9.88 3.31 8.88
N ARG A 45 10.03 3.43 7.55
CA ARG A 45 8.95 3.29 6.57
C ARG A 45 8.14 1.99 6.72
N THR A 46 8.81 0.90 7.11
CA THR A 46 8.17 -0.41 7.37
C THR A 46 7.21 -0.37 8.56
N ARG A 47 7.60 0.29 9.66
CA ARG A 47 6.73 0.51 10.83
C ARG A 47 5.58 1.45 10.49
N ALA A 48 5.86 2.54 9.78
CA ALA A 48 4.84 3.49 9.34
C ALA A 48 3.75 2.83 8.47
N THR A 49 4.14 1.98 7.51
CA THR A 49 3.16 1.21 6.70
C THR A 49 2.33 0.26 7.56
N ARG A 50 2.95 -0.44 8.51
CA ARG A 50 2.22 -1.36 9.39
C ARG A 50 1.16 -0.63 10.22
N ILE A 51 1.50 0.55 10.76
CA ILE A 51 0.56 1.35 11.54
C ILE A 51 -0.57 1.89 10.65
N ALA A 52 -0.25 2.47 9.48
CA ALA A 52 -1.26 2.95 8.54
C ALA A 52 -2.20 1.82 8.06
N ALA A 53 -1.66 0.62 7.80
CA ALA A 53 -2.48 -0.55 7.46
C ALA A 53 -3.39 -0.99 8.62
N ASN A 54 -2.88 -0.98 9.85
CA ASN A 54 -3.68 -1.33 11.03
C ASN A 54 -4.82 -0.33 11.29
N ILE A 55 -4.56 0.97 11.09
CA ILE A 55 -5.60 2.00 11.19
C ILE A 55 -6.67 1.76 10.13
N GLY A 56 -6.28 1.49 8.88
CA GLY A 56 -7.23 1.13 7.82
C GLY A 56 -8.05 -0.13 8.14
N ARG A 57 -7.45 -1.15 8.76
CA ARG A 57 -8.16 -2.35 9.23
C ARG A 57 -9.17 -2.04 10.32
N LEU A 58 -8.84 -1.16 11.25
CA LEU A 58 -9.77 -0.73 12.31
C LEU A 58 -10.99 -0.03 11.71
N PHE A 59 -10.79 0.87 10.75
CA PHE A 59 -11.89 1.50 10.01
C PHE A 59 -12.73 0.48 9.23
N ALA A 60 -12.09 -0.48 8.55
CA ALA A 60 -12.78 -1.55 7.84
C ALA A 60 -13.69 -2.39 8.76
N LEU A 61 -13.18 -2.77 9.94
CA LEU A 61 -13.94 -3.47 10.96
C LEU A 61 -15.10 -2.62 11.48
N GLY A 62 -14.88 -1.32 11.69
CA GLY A 62 -15.94 -0.38 12.06
C GLY A 62 -17.05 -0.30 11.02
N PHE A 63 -16.71 -0.19 9.74
CA PHE A 63 -17.69 -0.18 8.63
C PHE A 63 -18.44 -1.49 8.51
N MET A 64 -17.77 -2.64 8.65
CA MET A 64 -18.43 -3.94 8.65
C MET A 64 -19.38 -4.11 9.82
N ALA A 65 -18.95 -3.74 11.04
CA ALA A 65 -19.79 -3.82 12.23
C ALA A 65 -21.00 -2.90 12.10
N TYR A 66 -20.78 -1.62 11.81
CA TYR A 66 -21.86 -0.64 11.65
C TYR A 66 -22.81 -1.03 10.51
N GLY A 67 -22.27 -1.48 9.36
CA GLY A 67 -23.07 -1.93 8.23
C GLY A 67 -23.93 -3.14 8.58
N LEU A 68 -23.42 -4.08 9.38
CA LEU A 68 -24.16 -5.24 9.82
C LEU A 68 -25.29 -4.86 10.80
N PHE A 69 -25.01 -4.00 11.79
CA PHE A 69 -26.01 -3.55 12.78
C PHE A 69 -27.14 -2.73 12.16
N ASN A 70 -26.86 -1.95 11.11
CA ASN A 70 -27.85 -1.10 10.44
C ASN A 70 -28.48 -1.75 9.21
N GLY A 71 -28.14 -3.01 8.90
CA GLY A 71 -28.66 -3.71 7.72
C GLY A 71 -28.25 -3.06 6.39
N GLN A 72 -27.07 -2.44 6.34
CA GLN A 72 -26.52 -1.76 5.16
C GLN A 72 -25.46 -2.64 4.47
N PRO A 73 -25.85 -3.59 3.60
CA PRO A 73 -24.92 -4.55 3.01
C PRO A 73 -23.83 -3.90 2.15
N PHE A 74 -24.12 -2.75 1.54
CA PHE A 74 -23.14 -2.01 0.75
C PHE A 74 -21.98 -1.48 1.60
N LEU A 75 -22.26 -1.03 2.83
CA LEU A 75 -21.21 -0.55 3.74
C LEU A 75 -20.33 -1.71 4.25
N VAL A 76 -20.93 -2.88 4.49
CA VAL A 76 -20.18 -4.10 4.80
C VAL A 76 -19.25 -4.46 3.63
N LEU A 77 -19.72 -4.38 2.40
CA LEU A 77 -18.91 -4.63 1.20
C LEU A 77 -17.74 -3.65 1.09
N ILE A 78 -17.96 -2.36 1.36
CA ILE A 78 -16.88 -1.35 1.44
C ILE A 78 -15.85 -1.75 2.50
N GLY A 79 -16.30 -2.15 3.69
CA GLY A 79 -15.41 -2.60 4.77
C GLY A 79 -14.56 -3.81 4.36
N VAL A 80 -15.15 -4.81 3.69
CA VAL A 80 -14.41 -5.96 3.14
C VAL A 80 -13.37 -5.50 2.12
N PHE A 81 -13.75 -4.61 1.20
CA PHE A 81 -12.84 -4.08 0.19
C PHE A 81 -11.63 -3.35 0.81
N VAL A 82 -11.87 -2.48 1.80
CA VAL A 82 -10.81 -1.78 2.54
C VAL A 82 -9.91 -2.76 3.29
N LEU A 83 -10.47 -3.81 3.89
CA LEU A 83 -9.68 -4.84 4.59
C LEU A 83 -8.73 -5.58 3.63
N LEU A 84 -9.22 -5.96 2.45
CA LEU A 84 -8.43 -6.64 1.42
C LEU A 84 -7.32 -5.72 0.88
N ALA A 85 -7.66 -4.47 0.58
CA ALA A 85 -6.71 -3.48 0.08
C ALA A 85 -5.58 -3.19 1.09
N ALA A 86 -5.91 -2.95 2.36
CA ALA A 86 -4.92 -2.74 3.42
C ALA A 86 -3.99 -3.95 3.62
N SER A 87 -4.50 -5.16 3.36
CA SER A 87 -3.72 -6.40 3.46
C SER A 87 -2.73 -6.57 2.30
N GLY A 88 -3.07 -6.10 1.10
CA GLY A 88 -2.17 -6.12 -0.07
C GLY A 88 -0.94 -5.24 0.13
N GLU A 89 -1.12 -4.03 0.65
CA GLU A 89 -0.02 -3.05 0.78
C GLU A 89 0.99 -3.43 1.87
N ALA A 90 0.54 -4.11 2.94
CA ALA A 90 1.42 -4.64 3.99
C ALA A 90 2.30 -5.80 3.50
N ARG A 91 1.82 -6.62 2.54
CA ARG A 91 2.59 -7.75 1.97
C ARG A 91 3.75 -7.28 1.10
N LEU A 92 3.55 -6.24 0.28
CA LEU A 92 4.58 -5.69 -0.60
C LEU A 92 5.76 -5.07 0.19
N VAL A 93 5.48 -4.39 1.29
CA VAL A 93 6.54 -3.77 2.11
C VAL A 93 7.31 -4.82 2.94
N SER A 94 6.64 -5.90 3.36
CA SER A 94 7.30 -6.96 4.13
C SER A 94 8.20 -7.86 3.29
N THR A 95 7.85 -8.14 2.03
CA THR A 95 8.75 -8.86 1.11
C THR A 95 9.98 -8.04 0.74
N GLN A 96 9.83 -6.74 0.49
CA GLN A 96 10.97 -5.85 0.21
C GLN A 96 11.90 -5.71 1.43
N ALA A 97 11.35 -5.66 2.65
CA ALA A 97 12.14 -5.65 3.88
C ALA A 97 12.90 -6.96 4.13
N ALA A 98 12.30 -8.10 3.79
CA ALA A 98 12.96 -9.41 3.88
C ALA A 98 14.15 -9.52 2.90
N LEU A 99 14.04 -8.91 1.72
CA LEU A 99 15.12 -8.87 0.73
C LEU A 99 16.27 -7.92 1.14
N HIS A 100 15.96 -6.78 1.79
CA HIS A 100 16.98 -5.84 2.29
C HIS A 100 17.71 -6.31 3.56
N GLY A 101 17.20 -7.32 4.26
CA GLY A 101 17.80 -7.87 5.49
C GLY A 101 18.88 -8.93 5.25
N ILE A 102 19.07 -9.38 4.00
CA ILE A 102 20.17 -10.28 3.64
C ILE A 102 21.30 -9.41 3.08
N PRO A 103 22.43 -9.25 3.78
CA PRO A 103 23.54 -8.48 3.23
C PRO A 103 24.01 -9.17 1.95
N ALA A 104 24.27 -8.40 0.89
CA ALA A 104 24.76 -8.93 -0.39
C ALA A 104 26.05 -9.76 -0.21
N SER A 105 26.82 -9.51 0.85
CA SER A 105 27.98 -10.31 1.26
C SER A 105 27.67 -11.76 1.67
N ARG A 106 26.42 -12.07 2.04
CA ARG A 106 25.97 -13.45 2.38
C ARG A 106 25.46 -14.22 1.15
N VAL A 107 25.08 -13.52 0.08
CA VAL A 107 24.65 -14.13 -1.20
C VAL A 107 25.81 -14.20 -2.21
N MET A 108 26.80 -13.32 -2.06
CA MET A 108 28.02 -13.33 -2.86
C MET A 108 28.88 -14.54 -2.50
N ARG A 109 28.53 -15.70 -3.06
CA ARG A 109 29.40 -16.86 -3.10
C ARG A 109 30.58 -16.48 -3.99
N THR A 110 31.73 -16.17 -3.39
CA THR A 110 33.02 -15.91 -4.04
C THR A 110 33.60 -17.18 -4.65
N LEU A 111 32.80 -17.92 -5.42
CA LEU A 111 33.35 -18.79 -6.45
C LEU A 111 33.76 -17.90 -7.62
N PHE A 112 34.83 -17.14 -7.38
CA PHE A 112 35.72 -16.74 -8.44
C PHE A 112 36.26 -18.04 -9.05
N TRP A 113 35.61 -18.55 -10.08
CA TRP A 113 36.32 -19.37 -11.06
C TRP A 113 37.26 -18.40 -11.78
N ARG A 114 38.39 -18.09 -11.13
CA ARG A 114 39.55 -17.54 -11.84
C ARG A 114 39.88 -18.61 -12.86
N MET A 115 39.51 -18.35 -14.11
CA MET A 115 40.13 -19.06 -15.21
C MET A 115 41.61 -18.76 -15.10
N ASP A 116 42.40 -19.80 -14.81
CA ASP A 116 43.85 -19.74 -14.88
C ASP A 116 44.22 -19.23 -16.27
N ALA A 117 44.78 -18.02 -16.30
CA ALA A 117 45.38 -17.42 -17.48
C ALA A 117 46.71 -18.13 -17.78
N GLY A 118 46.62 -19.40 -18.16
CA GLY A 118 47.77 -20.26 -18.45
C GLY A 118 47.61 -21.18 -19.66
N ALA A 119 46.44 -21.24 -20.30
CA ALA A 119 46.29 -21.96 -21.58
C ALA A 119 46.82 -21.08 -22.72
N THR A 120 48.05 -21.36 -23.09
CA THR A 120 48.84 -20.70 -24.13
C THR A 120 48.19 -20.87 -25.51
N VAL A 121 48.15 -19.80 -26.30
CA VAL A 121 47.68 -19.80 -27.70
C VAL A 121 48.79 -20.38 -28.59
N GLN A 122 49.02 -21.69 -28.55
CA GLN A 122 49.75 -22.43 -29.60
C GLN A 122 49.79 -23.92 -29.31
N GLN A 123 49.53 -24.73 -30.36
CA GLN A 123 49.42 -26.20 -30.45
C GLN A 123 47.96 -26.68 -30.36
N ALA A 124 47.30 -27.14 -31.42
CA ALA A 124 47.67 -27.40 -32.81
C ALA A 124 46.39 -27.38 -33.67
#